data_AF-A0A6M2EVN2-F1
#
_entry.id   AF-A0A6M2EVN2-F1
#
_cell.length_a   1.000
_cell.length_b   1.000
_cell.length_c   1.000
_cell.angle_alpha   90.00
_cell.angle_beta   90.00
_cell.angle_gamma   90.00
#
_symmetry.space_group_name_H-M   'P 1'
#
loop_
_entity.id
_entity.type
_entity.pdbx_description
1 polymer ?
#
loop_
_entity_poly.entity_id
_entity_poly.type
_entity_poly.pdbx_seq_one_letter_code
_entity_poly.pdbx_strand_id
1 'polypeptide(L)'
;MGKEKKILAGESGPDVDLKSLIHQSSLFFDKLIELIPAKFYLPTDEKDKPWFHGLSKGAKASAKKEARENIKKARKDRLDPEKSSTTTLDLLMQNLEKEKSNSESDGVEVEINPMMSGLENDDQSVTYEELRQRLRRKIEELRGDRNCGSSEKAKWRKEKRGIEQKKRKRESGSGEKNHVPSTSLERVEKDAEEATKELKFSHVKMGTEEEHGKKKKRKISKLKELEKAKELEEAKKDPEKGGVISKKHSWKAATSRAAGIKVHDDPKLLKQSLKKGEKRHQKNAEKWKERIETQHKMKAEKQQKRSKNIAGRIEQKKMRRIEKREKKLMRPGFEGPKQGYINEGST
;
A
#
# COMPACT_ATOMS: atom_id res chain seq x y z
N MET A 1 -17.95 -89.17 -19.75
CA MET A 1 -16.89 -88.52 -20.55
C MET A 1 -16.60 -87.17 -19.94
N GLY A 2 -15.62 -87.12 -19.03
CA GLY A 2 -15.25 -85.91 -18.30
C GLY A 2 -14.59 -84.89 -19.22
N LYS A 3 -14.79 -83.60 -18.92
CA LYS A 3 -13.97 -82.53 -19.47
C LYS A 3 -13.28 -81.83 -18.31
N GLU A 4 -11.97 -81.97 -18.32
CA GLU A 4 -11.00 -81.51 -17.33
C GLU A 4 -11.06 -79.99 -17.17
N LYS A 5 -11.00 -79.55 -15.91
CA LYS A 5 -10.67 -78.17 -15.56
C LYS A 5 -9.18 -77.94 -15.81
N LYS A 6 -8.83 -77.18 -16.85
CA LYS A 6 -7.50 -76.58 -16.94
C LYS A 6 -7.47 -75.31 -16.10
N ILE A 7 -6.94 -75.44 -14.89
CA ILE A 7 -6.42 -74.32 -14.10
C ILE A 7 -5.12 -73.91 -14.78
N LEU A 8 -5.10 -72.76 -15.46
CA LEU A 8 -3.86 -72.11 -15.84
C LEU A 8 -3.39 -71.28 -14.64
N ALA A 9 -2.42 -71.88 -13.95
CA ALA A 9 -1.63 -71.28 -12.90
C ALA A 9 -0.98 -69.98 -13.41
N GLY A 10 -1.00 -68.98 -12.52
CA GLY A 10 -0.35 -67.70 -12.74
C GLY A 10 1.13 -67.86 -13.10
N GLU A 11 1.50 -67.25 -14.21
CA GLU A 11 2.89 -66.94 -14.49
C GLU A 11 3.36 -65.93 -13.43
N SER A 12 4.29 -66.38 -12.60
CA SER A 12 5.13 -65.55 -11.77
C SER A 12 5.89 -64.56 -12.65
N GLY A 13 5.33 -63.35 -12.79
CA GLY A 13 6.10 -62.18 -13.20
C GLY A 13 7.26 -61.95 -12.23
N PRO A 14 8.34 -61.27 -12.67
CA PRO A 14 9.57 -61.15 -11.90
C PRO A 14 9.24 -60.65 -10.50
N ASP A 15 9.96 -61.12 -9.49
CA ASP A 15 9.90 -60.64 -8.11
C ASP A 15 10.28 -59.15 -8.11
N VAL A 16 9.33 -58.30 -8.51
CA VAL A 16 9.50 -56.85 -8.59
C VAL A 16 9.61 -56.44 -7.15
N ASP A 17 10.81 -56.09 -6.71
CA ASP A 17 11.06 -55.63 -5.36
C ASP A 17 10.12 -54.45 -5.08
N LEU A 18 8.99 -54.74 -4.41
CA LEU A 18 7.90 -53.79 -4.18
C LEU A 18 8.43 -52.55 -3.46
N LYS A 19 9.47 -52.71 -2.63
CA LYS A 19 10.14 -51.60 -1.95
C LYS A 19 10.81 -50.68 -2.95
N SER A 20 11.52 -51.23 -3.93
CA SER A 20 12.13 -50.44 -5.01
C SER A 20 11.08 -49.69 -5.84
N LEU A 21 9.94 -50.33 -6.14
CA LEU A 21 8.86 -49.72 -6.93
C LEU A 21 8.17 -48.59 -6.16
N ILE A 22 7.90 -48.79 -4.87
CA ILE A 22 7.34 -47.76 -3.99
C ILE A 22 8.32 -46.58 -3.87
N HIS A 23 9.61 -46.85 -3.71
CA HIS A 23 10.63 -45.80 -3.64
C HIS A 23 10.77 -45.02 -4.96
N GLN A 24 10.73 -45.70 -6.11
CA GLN A 24 10.72 -45.04 -7.41
C GLN A 24 9.46 -44.18 -7.59
N SER A 25 8.32 -44.68 -7.12
CA SER A 25 7.05 -43.96 -7.16
C SER A 25 7.09 -42.72 -6.26
N SER A 26 7.64 -42.80 -5.05
CA SER A 26 7.77 -41.64 -4.16
C SER A 26 8.66 -40.55 -4.78
N LEU A 27 9.82 -40.94 -5.32
CA LEU A 27 10.72 -40.02 -6.02
C LEU A 27 10.07 -39.38 -7.26
N PHE A 28 9.18 -40.11 -7.95
CA PHE A 28 8.42 -39.58 -9.07
C PHE A 28 7.42 -38.51 -8.62
N PHE A 29 6.69 -38.75 -7.53
CA PHE A 29 5.76 -37.77 -6.98
C PHE A 29 6.46 -36.53 -6.43
N ASP A 30 7.61 -36.68 -5.77
CA ASP A 30 8.41 -35.54 -5.29
C ASP A 30 8.81 -34.63 -6.46
N LYS A 31 9.30 -35.21 -7.56
CA LYS A 31 9.61 -34.46 -8.80
C LYS A 31 8.39 -33.78 -9.40
N LEU A 32 7.21 -34.41 -9.36
CA LEU A 32 5.98 -33.78 -9.84
C LEU A 32 5.60 -32.55 -9.00
N ILE A 33 5.76 -32.65 -7.68
CA ILE A 33 5.47 -31.55 -6.75
C ILE A 33 6.47 -30.40 -6.94
N GLU A 34 7.73 -30.70 -7.29
CA GLU A 34 8.74 -29.69 -7.62
C GLU A 34 8.41 -28.88 -8.89
N LEU A 35 7.75 -29.50 -9.88
CA LEU A 35 7.37 -28.81 -11.12
C LEU A 35 6.28 -27.75 -10.89
N ILE A 36 5.52 -27.87 -9.81
CA ILE A 36 4.43 -26.96 -9.50
C ILE A 36 4.95 -25.86 -8.56
N PRO A 37 4.77 -24.56 -8.89
CA PRO A 37 5.28 -23.48 -8.07
C PRO A 37 4.79 -23.53 -6.63
N ALA A 38 5.71 -23.36 -5.66
CA ALA A 38 5.43 -23.40 -4.22
C ALA A 38 4.27 -22.49 -3.77
N LYS A 39 4.02 -21.40 -4.52
CA LYS A 39 2.94 -20.44 -4.27
C LYS A 39 1.53 -21.08 -4.20
N PHE A 40 1.32 -22.22 -4.84
CA PHE A 40 0.02 -22.90 -4.82
C PHE A 40 -0.19 -23.82 -3.62
N TYR A 41 0.90 -24.24 -2.97
CA TYR A 41 0.86 -25.13 -1.81
C TYR A 41 1.10 -24.39 -0.49
N LEU A 42 1.92 -23.33 -0.52
CA LEU A 42 2.17 -22.50 0.65
C LEU A 42 1.17 -21.35 0.71
N PRO A 43 0.52 -21.10 1.88
CA PRO A 43 -0.23 -19.87 2.11
C PRO A 43 0.65 -18.67 1.79
N THR A 44 0.23 -17.84 0.85
CA THR A 44 0.93 -16.59 0.60
C THR A 44 0.58 -15.65 1.75
N ASP A 45 1.47 -15.52 2.72
CA ASP A 45 1.29 -14.56 3.81
C ASP A 45 1.01 -13.19 3.21
N GLU A 46 -0.17 -12.62 3.50
CA GLU A 46 -0.53 -11.28 3.02
C GLU A 46 0.46 -10.20 3.49
N LYS A 47 1.27 -10.54 4.50
CA LYS A 47 2.40 -9.78 5.04
C LYS A 47 3.52 -9.53 4.01
N ASP A 48 3.69 -10.43 3.03
CA ASP A 48 4.72 -10.29 1.98
C ASP A 48 4.38 -9.22 0.93
N LYS A 49 3.14 -8.72 0.94
CA LYS A 49 2.74 -7.55 0.17
C LYS A 49 2.29 -6.44 1.11
N PRO A 50 3.22 -5.74 1.79
CA PRO A 50 2.87 -4.63 2.66
C PRO A 50 2.08 -3.60 1.85
N TRP A 51 0.79 -3.47 2.16
CA TRP A 51 -0.06 -2.45 1.56
C TRP A 51 0.39 -1.09 2.09
N PHE A 52 1.22 -0.38 1.33
CA PHE A 52 1.83 0.88 1.79
C PHE A 52 0.83 2.03 1.99
N HIS A 53 -0.45 1.85 1.70
CA HIS A 53 -1.45 2.88 1.91
C HIS A 53 -1.81 2.98 3.40
N GLY A 54 -1.90 4.20 3.94
CA GLY A 54 -2.14 4.44 5.38
C GLY A 54 -0.88 4.65 6.24
N LEU A 55 0.30 4.13 5.86
CA LEU A 55 1.52 4.32 6.67
C LEU A 55 2.08 5.76 6.62
N SER A 56 2.74 6.17 7.70
CA SER A 56 3.44 7.47 7.79
C SER A 56 4.60 7.55 6.79
N LYS A 57 5.09 8.76 6.48
CA LYS A 57 6.18 8.93 5.51
C LYS A 57 7.49 8.23 5.93
N GLY A 58 7.78 8.22 7.24
CA GLY A 58 8.94 7.53 7.81
C GLY A 58 8.79 6.01 7.71
N ALA A 59 7.65 5.48 8.14
CA ALA A 59 7.36 4.05 8.06
C ALA A 59 7.33 3.53 6.60
N LYS A 60 6.86 4.36 5.66
CA LYS A 60 6.95 4.05 4.21
C LYS A 60 8.39 4.01 3.71
N ALA A 61 9.29 4.78 4.30
CA ALA A 61 10.70 4.81 3.89
C ALA A 61 11.46 3.61 4.46
N SER A 62 11.22 3.24 5.72
CA SER A 62 11.80 2.04 6.35
C SER A 62 11.32 0.77 5.65
N ALA A 63 10.01 0.58 5.47
CA ALA A 63 9.48 -0.60 4.80
C ALA A 63 9.94 -0.73 3.34
N LYS A 64 10.19 0.39 2.64
CA LYS A 64 10.82 0.38 1.30
C LYS A 64 12.31 0.06 1.33
N LYS A 65 13.02 0.43 2.41
CA LYS A 65 14.43 0.09 2.60
C LYS A 65 14.56 -1.41 2.88
N GLU A 66 13.75 -1.93 3.78
CA GLU A 66 13.62 -3.36 4.10
C GLU A 66 13.28 -4.18 2.84
N ALA A 67 12.28 -3.76 2.06
CA ALA A 67 11.95 -4.45 0.80
C ALA A 67 13.14 -4.47 -0.19
N ARG A 68 13.94 -3.40 -0.26
CA ARG A 68 15.14 -3.37 -1.12
C ARG A 68 16.25 -4.27 -0.58
N GLU A 69 16.42 -4.35 0.73
CA GLU A 69 17.38 -5.23 1.39
C GLU A 69 16.96 -6.69 1.20
N ASN A 70 15.68 -7.03 1.36
CA ASN A 70 15.14 -8.37 1.10
C ASN A 70 15.34 -8.80 -0.35
N ILE A 71 15.10 -7.92 -1.33
CA ILE A 71 15.37 -8.23 -2.75
C ILE A 71 16.87 -8.46 -2.99
N LYS A 72 17.76 -7.69 -2.35
CA LYS A 72 19.21 -7.91 -2.46
C LYS A 72 19.63 -9.23 -1.82
N LYS A 73 19.06 -9.55 -0.64
CA LYS A 73 19.30 -10.80 0.06
C LYS A 73 18.83 -11.99 -0.77
N ALA A 74 17.61 -11.96 -1.30
CA ALA A 74 17.09 -12.99 -2.20
C ALA A 74 17.95 -13.17 -3.47
N ARG A 75 18.50 -12.09 -4.03
CA ARG A 75 19.44 -12.18 -5.15
C ARG A 75 20.76 -12.83 -4.77
N LYS A 76 21.25 -12.59 -3.55
CA LYS A 76 22.46 -13.22 -3.02
C LYS A 76 22.20 -14.70 -2.74
N ASP A 77 21.10 -15.01 -2.07
CA ASP A 77 20.70 -16.38 -1.73
C ASP A 77 20.45 -17.22 -2.99
N ARG A 78 19.97 -16.63 -4.09
CA ARG A 78 19.87 -17.30 -5.41
C ARG A 78 21.24 -17.69 -6.00
N LEU A 79 22.31 -17.02 -5.60
CA LEU A 79 23.68 -17.31 -6.04
C LEU A 79 24.44 -18.20 -5.05
N ASP A 80 23.86 -18.49 -3.88
CA ASP A 80 24.44 -19.39 -2.88
C ASP A 80 23.99 -20.83 -3.20
N PRO A 81 24.89 -21.78 -3.53
CA PRO A 81 24.52 -23.15 -3.92
C PRO A 81 23.71 -23.87 -2.84
N GLU A 82 24.09 -23.70 -1.56
CA GLU A 82 23.43 -24.27 -0.38
C GLU A 82 21.97 -23.81 -0.18
N LYS A 83 21.60 -22.63 -0.70
CA LYS A 83 20.24 -22.06 -0.55
C LYS A 83 19.44 -22.09 -1.85
N SER A 84 20.12 -22.17 -2.99
CA SER A 84 19.48 -22.26 -4.31
C SER A 84 18.79 -23.60 -4.56
N SER A 85 19.11 -24.62 -3.76
CA SER A 85 18.55 -25.97 -3.81
C SER A 85 17.25 -26.15 -3.05
N THR A 86 16.71 -25.13 -2.36
CA THR A 86 15.46 -25.29 -1.58
C THR A 86 14.31 -25.67 -2.50
N THR A 87 13.86 -26.91 -2.41
CA THR A 87 12.75 -27.45 -3.20
C THR A 87 11.41 -26.97 -2.63
N THR A 88 10.32 -27.14 -3.39
CA THR A 88 8.97 -26.85 -2.90
C THR A 88 8.60 -27.72 -1.70
N LEU A 89 9.13 -28.94 -1.65
CA LEU A 89 9.03 -29.87 -0.55
C LEU A 89 9.77 -29.33 0.68
N ASP A 90 11.01 -28.87 0.55
CA ASP A 90 11.77 -28.31 1.67
C ASP A 90 11.07 -27.12 2.32
N LEU A 91 10.43 -26.27 1.52
CA LEU A 91 9.64 -25.14 2.03
C LEU A 91 8.39 -25.61 2.79
N LEU A 92 7.75 -26.70 2.36
CA LEU A 92 6.62 -27.30 3.03
C LEU A 92 7.04 -27.96 4.34
N MET A 93 8.16 -28.69 4.33
CA MET A 93 8.75 -29.32 5.52
C MET A 93 9.15 -28.27 6.55
N GLN A 94 9.81 -27.19 6.12
CA GLN A 94 10.17 -26.07 7.00
C GLN A 94 8.94 -25.38 7.61
N ASN A 95 7.83 -25.26 6.86
CA ASN A 95 6.59 -24.72 7.40
C ASN A 95 5.96 -25.64 8.42
N LEU A 96 5.94 -26.95 8.17
CA LEU A 96 5.44 -27.93 9.14
C LEU A 96 6.30 -27.94 10.42
N GLU A 97 7.62 -27.82 10.31
CA GLU A 97 8.51 -27.67 11.46
C GLU A 97 8.24 -26.38 12.23
N LYS A 98 8.01 -25.25 11.53
CA LYS A 98 7.62 -23.99 12.18
C LYS A 98 6.30 -24.13 12.91
N GLU A 99 5.28 -24.72 12.29
CA GLU A 99 3.97 -24.95 12.92
C GLU A 99 4.10 -25.88 14.15
N LYS A 100 4.88 -26.96 14.06
CA LYS A 100 5.17 -27.85 15.19
C LYS A 100 5.88 -27.11 16.33
N SER A 101 6.91 -26.32 16.02
CA SER A 101 7.63 -25.52 17.01
C SER A 101 6.77 -24.42 17.63
N ASN A 102 5.77 -23.92 16.89
CA ASN A 102 4.83 -22.92 17.37
C ASN A 102 3.74 -23.56 18.25
N SER A 103 3.32 -24.81 17.95
CA SER A 103 2.40 -25.57 18.81
C SER A 103 3.05 -26.11 20.08
N GLU A 104 4.36 -26.39 20.07
CA GLU A 104 5.11 -26.82 21.27
C GLU A 104 5.32 -25.69 22.30
N SER A 105 5.03 -24.43 21.94
CA SER A 105 5.13 -23.28 22.86
C SER A 105 3.81 -22.95 23.58
N ASP A 106 2.66 -23.46 23.14
CA ASP A 106 1.36 -23.25 23.78
C ASP A 106 0.68 -24.62 24.00
N GLY A 107 0.87 -25.18 25.18
CA GLY A 107 0.35 -26.49 25.58
C GLY A 107 -1.16 -26.51 25.80
N VAL A 108 -1.95 -26.50 24.73
CA VAL A 108 -3.36 -26.92 24.75
C VAL A 108 -3.68 -27.69 23.46
N GLU A 109 -3.93 -28.99 23.61
CA GLU A 109 -4.47 -29.86 22.57
C GLU A 109 -5.81 -29.29 22.07
N VAL A 110 -5.90 -28.92 20.80
CA VAL A 110 -7.17 -28.63 20.14
C VAL A 110 -7.32 -29.54 18.95
N GLU A 111 -8.28 -30.45 19.07
CA GLU A 111 -8.76 -31.36 18.04
C GLU A 111 -9.08 -30.59 16.75
N ILE A 112 -8.47 -31.00 15.64
CA ILE A 112 -8.70 -30.42 14.32
C ILE A 112 -10.03 -30.97 13.80
N ASN A 113 -11.10 -30.21 14.02
CA ASN A 113 -12.36 -30.40 13.32
C ASN A 113 -12.26 -29.74 11.93
N PRO A 114 -12.48 -30.46 10.81
CA PRO A 114 -12.50 -29.84 9.49
C PRO A 114 -13.79 -29.02 9.36
N MET A 115 -13.66 -27.69 9.51
CA MET A 115 -14.75 -26.72 9.33
C MET A 115 -15.10 -26.60 7.83
N MET A 116 -15.80 -27.60 7.31
CA MET A 116 -16.63 -27.51 6.11
C MET A 116 -18.05 -27.09 6.53
N SER A 117 -18.29 -25.80 6.67
CA SER A 117 -19.66 -25.27 6.67
C SER A 117 -19.66 -23.76 6.46
N GLY A 118 -20.17 -23.31 5.30
CA GLY A 118 -20.66 -21.95 5.16
C GLY A 118 -20.24 -21.20 3.91
N LEU A 119 -20.54 -21.73 2.72
CA LEU A 119 -21.06 -20.89 1.62
C LEU A 119 -21.71 -21.73 0.50
N GLU A 120 -22.78 -22.45 0.80
CA GLU A 120 -23.80 -22.66 -0.20
C GLU A 120 -24.69 -21.42 -0.22
N ASN A 121 -24.65 -20.68 -1.33
CA ASN A 121 -25.85 -20.20 -2.03
C ASN A 121 -25.44 -19.61 -3.40
N ASP A 122 -26.17 -20.10 -4.39
CA ASP A 122 -26.39 -19.61 -5.75
C ASP A 122 -25.36 -19.97 -6.83
N ASP A 123 -25.52 -21.20 -7.31
CA ASP A 123 -25.45 -21.59 -8.71
C ASP A 123 -26.09 -20.54 -9.64
N GLN A 124 -25.24 -19.73 -10.27
CA GLN A 124 -25.41 -19.50 -11.70
C GLN A 124 -24.30 -20.30 -12.37
N SER A 125 -24.66 -21.45 -12.95
CA SER A 125 -23.79 -22.22 -13.83
C SER A 125 -23.37 -21.36 -15.01
N VAL A 126 -22.27 -20.62 -14.85
CA VAL A 126 -21.64 -19.87 -15.94
C VAL A 126 -21.00 -20.90 -16.86
N THR A 127 -21.59 -21.08 -18.03
CA THR A 127 -21.04 -21.97 -19.07
C THR A 127 -19.60 -21.55 -19.37
N TYR A 128 -18.71 -22.50 -19.62
CA TYR A 128 -17.28 -22.25 -19.90
C TYR A 128 -17.05 -21.15 -20.97
N GLU A 129 -17.98 -21.02 -21.92
CA GLU A 129 -17.98 -19.99 -22.94
C GLU A 129 -18.24 -18.57 -22.40
N GLU A 130 -19.15 -18.41 -21.43
CA GLU A 130 -19.40 -17.13 -20.77
C GLU A 130 -18.17 -16.68 -19.96
N LEU A 131 -17.47 -17.62 -19.32
CA LEU A 131 -16.22 -17.31 -18.60
C LEU A 131 -15.13 -16.81 -19.58
N ARG A 132 -15.01 -17.47 -20.75
CA ARG A 132 -14.10 -17.02 -21.83
C ARG A 132 -14.48 -15.66 -22.37
N GLN A 133 -15.77 -15.38 -22.58
CA GLN A 133 -16.24 -14.08 -23.05
C GLN A 133 -16.00 -12.98 -22.01
N ARG A 134 -16.22 -13.27 -20.72
CA ARG A 134 -15.94 -12.36 -19.62
C ARG A 134 -14.46 -12.05 -19.50
N LEU A 135 -13.60 -13.06 -19.69
CA LEU A 135 -12.14 -12.90 -19.74
C LEU A 135 -11.71 -12.04 -20.94
N ARG A 136 -12.24 -12.29 -22.14
CA ARG A 136 -11.96 -11.47 -23.34
C ARG A 136 -12.35 -10.01 -23.12
N ARG A 137 -13.55 -9.77 -22.60
CA ARG A 137 -14.05 -8.42 -22.26
C ARG A 137 -13.17 -7.73 -21.21
N LYS A 138 -12.68 -8.48 -20.21
CA LYS A 138 -11.75 -7.96 -19.20
C LYS A 138 -10.38 -7.62 -19.78
N ILE A 139 -9.88 -8.44 -20.71
CA ILE A 139 -8.62 -8.17 -21.43
C ILE A 139 -8.75 -6.94 -22.32
N GLU A 140 -9.88 -6.77 -22.99
CA GLU A 140 -10.15 -5.62 -23.87
C GLU A 140 -10.29 -4.31 -23.09
N GLU A 141 -11.00 -4.32 -21.96
CA GLU A 141 -11.05 -3.18 -21.01
C GLU A 141 -9.63 -2.76 -20.57
N LEU A 142 -8.79 -3.72 -20.18
CA LEU A 142 -7.39 -3.48 -19.80
C LEU A 142 -6.47 -3.11 -20.97
N ARG A 143 -6.86 -3.39 -22.23
CA ARG A 143 -6.13 -2.95 -23.42
C ARG A 143 -6.57 -1.54 -23.83
N GLY A 144 -7.85 -1.20 -23.70
CA GLY A 144 -8.39 0.14 -23.93
C GLY A 144 -7.79 1.18 -22.98
N ASP A 145 -7.67 0.84 -21.70
CA ASP A 145 -7.05 1.71 -20.68
C ASP A 145 -5.53 1.95 -20.89
N ARG A 146 -4.89 1.13 -21.74
CA ARG A 146 -3.47 1.30 -22.10
C ARG A 146 -3.27 2.15 -23.36
N ASN A 147 -4.29 2.34 -24.19
CA ASN A 147 -4.15 3.01 -25.49
C ASN A 147 -4.82 4.39 -25.60
N CYS A 148 -5.55 4.87 -24.60
CA CYS A 148 -6.11 6.24 -24.56
C CYS A 148 -5.25 7.19 -23.71
N GLY A 149 -3.97 7.32 -24.05
CA GLY A 149 -3.01 8.09 -23.25
C GLY A 149 -2.05 8.92 -24.09
N SER A 150 -2.58 9.95 -24.78
CA SER A 150 -1.90 11.14 -25.31
C SER A 150 -0.35 11.10 -25.36
N SER A 151 0.17 11.13 -26.57
CA SER A 151 1.60 11.29 -26.93
C SER A 151 2.34 12.35 -26.09
N GLU A 152 1.66 13.39 -25.60
CA GLU A 152 2.25 14.44 -24.75
C GLU A 152 2.60 13.96 -23.33
N LYS A 153 1.81 13.06 -22.72
CA LYS A 153 2.08 12.55 -21.36
C LYS A 153 3.29 11.63 -21.33
N ALA A 154 3.57 10.92 -22.42
CA ALA A 154 4.76 10.08 -22.57
C ALA A 154 6.04 10.92 -22.75
N LYS A 155 5.96 12.02 -23.52
CA LYS A 155 7.06 12.98 -23.68
C LYS A 155 7.44 13.67 -22.36
N TRP A 156 6.44 14.16 -21.61
CA TRP A 156 6.65 14.78 -20.30
C TRP A 156 7.33 13.85 -19.27
N ARG A 157 7.01 12.55 -19.28
CA ARG A 157 7.65 11.57 -18.38
C ARG A 157 9.10 11.27 -18.75
N LYS A 158 9.46 11.29 -20.05
CA LYS A 158 10.85 11.12 -20.51
C LYS A 158 11.70 12.34 -20.18
N GLU A 159 11.17 13.54 -20.40
CA GLU A 159 11.86 14.81 -20.12
C GLU A 159 12.18 14.97 -18.63
N LYS A 160 11.24 14.60 -17.75
CA LYS A 160 11.43 14.65 -16.30
C LYS A 160 12.49 13.64 -15.81
N ARG A 161 12.60 12.47 -16.45
CA ARG A 161 13.65 11.47 -16.14
C ARG A 161 15.04 11.92 -16.59
N GLY A 162 15.15 12.63 -17.71
CA GLY A 162 16.43 13.20 -18.19
C GLY A 162 16.99 14.29 -17.26
N ILE A 163 16.13 15.12 -16.68
CA ILE A 163 16.52 16.18 -15.73
C ILE A 163 17.00 15.59 -14.39
N GLU A 164 16.42 14.48 -13.95
CA GLU A 164 16.79 13.83 -12.68
C GLU A 164 18.11 13.03 -12.78
N GLN A 165 18.45 12.53 -13.97
CA GLN A 165 19.73 11.86 -14.22
C GLN A 165 20.89 12.85 -14.40
N LYS A 166 20.65 14.06 -14.95
CA LYS A 166 21.67 15.12 -15.03
C LYS A 166 22.10 15.69 -13.67
N LYS A 167 21.31 15.49 -12.61
CA LYS A 167 21.66 15.91 -11.23
C LYS A 167 22.43 14.86 -10.43
N ARG A 168 22.69 13.67 -10.98
CA ARG A 168 23.41 12.57 -10.30
C ARG A 168 24.80 12.27 -10.86
N LYS A 169 25.34 13.15 -11.71
CA LYS A 169 26.69 12.99 -12.26
C LYS A 169 27.53 14.25 -12.02
N ARG A 170 27.96 14.45 -10.77
CA ARG A 170 29.20 15.17 -10.46
C ARG A 170 29.77 14.69 -9.11
N GLU A 171 31.01 14.24 -9.20
CA GLU A 171 31.99 13.89 -8.15
C GLU A 171 31.77 12.61 -7.32
N SER A 172 32.45 11.55 -7.78
CA SER A 172 33.02 10.52 -6.90
C SER A 172 34.48 10.88 -6.60
N GLY A 173 34.88 10.79 -5.33
CA GLY A 173 36.29 10.80 -4.93
C GLY A 173 36.45 10.23 -3.53
N SER A 174 37.02 9.02 -3.47
CA SER A 174 37.82 8.40 -2.38
C SER A 174 37.18 8.24 -0.97
N GLY A 175 37.25 7.11 -0.29
CA GLY A 175 38.11 5.94 -0.46
C GLY A 175 37.63 4.74 0.35
N GLU A 176 38.21 3.59 0.00
CA GLU A 176 38.07 2.26 0.58
C GLU A 176 38.51 2.22 2.04
N LYS A 177 37.91 1.32 2.85
CA LYS A 177 38.62 0.19 3.50
C LYS A 177 37.64 -0.95 3.78
N ASN A 178 38.07 -2.16 3.42
CA ASN A 178 37.44 -3.45 3.66
C ASN A 178 37.64 -3.91 5.11
N HIS A 179 36.68 -4.67 5.67
CA HIS A 179 36.98 -5.85 6.50
C HIS A 179 35.75 -6.75 6.64
N VAL A 180 35.95 -8.06 6.50
CA VAL A 180 35.00 -9.18 6.73
C VAL A 180 35.88 -10.31 7.32
N PRO A 181 35.35 -11.37 7.98
CA PRO A 181 34.68 -11.43 9.29
C PRO A 181 35.35 -12.49 10.21
N SER A 182 34.87 -12.65 11.45
CA SER A 182 34.69 -13.92 12.22
C SER A 182 34.73 -13.61 13.73
N THR A 183 33.67 -13.90 14.48
CA THR A 183 33.33 -15.15 15.21
C THR A 183 34.05 -15.27 16.55
N SER A 184 33.27 -15.68 17.56
CA SER A 184 33.61 -16.19 18.90
C SER A 184 33.72 -15.22 20.10
N LEU A 185 32.58 -15.12 20.81
CA LEU A 185 32.39 -15.46 22.24
C LEU A 185 33.06 -14.58 23.33
N GLU A 186 32.25 -13.70 23.92
CA GLU A 186 31.90 -13.71 25.36
C GLU A 186 33.04 -13.98 26.35
N ARG A 187 33.90 -12.97 26.58
CA ARG A 187 34.68 -12.77 27.83
C ARG A 187 35.49 -11.46 27.94
N VAL A 188 35.39 -10.51 26.99
CA VAL A 188 36.25 -9.30 26.94
C VAL A 188 35.55 -7.99 27.39
N GLU A 189 34.29 -8.04 27.79
CA GLU A 189 33.53 -6.82 28.14
C GLU A 189 33.92 -6.17 29.49
N LYS A 190 34.61 -6.88 30.39
CA LYS A 190 34.93 -6.32 31.73
C LYS A 190 36.27 -5.57 31.79
N ASP A 191 37.26 -5.97 31.00
CA ASP A 191 38.60 -5.35 31.06
C ASP A 191 38.72 -4.09 30.18
N ALA A 192 37.84 -3.92 29.18
CA ALA A 192 37.78 -2.71 28.33
C ALA A 192 37.08 -1.52 29.02
N GLU A 193 36.17 -1.78 29.97
CA GLU A 193 35.47 -0.73 30.74
C GLU A 193 36.32 -0.15 31.88
N GLU A 194 37.36 -0.87 32.31
CA GLU A 194 38.29 -0.43 33.35
C GLU A 194 39.43 0.41 32.73
N ALA A 195 39.99 -0.03 31.60
CA ALA A 195 41.02 0.72 30.86
C ALA A 195 40.53 2.07 30.27
N THR A 196 39.23 2.22 30.02
CA THR A 196 38.63 3.49 29.54
C THR A 196 38.40 4.53 30.65
N LYS A 197 38.52 4.14 31.93
CA LYS A 197 38.42 5.07 33.07
C LYS A 197 39.77 5.68 33.46
N GLU A 198 40.88 5.02 33.12
CA GLU A 198 42.25 5.45 33.48
C GLU A 198 42.93 6.31 32.39
N LEU A 199 42.44 6.29 31.14
CA LEU A 199 42.85 7.24 30.09
C LEU A 199 42.03 8.54 30.11
N LYS A 200 42.05 9.28 31.23
CA LYS A 200 41.62 10.68 31.25
C LYS A 200 42.78 11.59 30.90
N PHE A 201 43.09 11.64 29.61
CA PHE A 201 43.93 12.69 29.03
C PHE A 201 43.32 14.04 29.41
N SER A 202 44.13 14.91 30.03
CA SER A 202 43.76 16.24 30.51
C SER A 202 42.98 17.01 29.45
N HIS A 203 41.68 17.18 29.65
CA HIS A 203 40.86 18.07 28.84
C HIS A 203 41.20 19.50 29.24
N VAL A 204 42.19 20.08 28.56
CA VAL A 204 42.51 21.51 28.65
C VAL A 204 41.30 22.27 28.10
N LYS A 205 40.45 22.77 29.01
CA LYS A 205 39.34 23.67 28.68
C LYS A 205 39.90 25.04 28.27
N MET A 206 40.13 25.25 26.97
CA MET A 206 40.21 26.59 26.39
C MET A 206 38.79 27.06 26.12
N GLY A 207 38.35 28.08 26.85
CA GLY A 207 36.96 28.53 26.89
C GLY A 207 36.43 29.10 25.57
N THR A 208 35.19 28.72 25.24
CA THR A 208 34.05 29.63 24.99
C THR A 208 32.79 28.82 25.28
N GLU A 209 32.53 28.59 26.56
CA GLU A 209 31.37 27.86 27.07
C GLU A 209 30.19 28.84 27.23
N GLU A 210 29.52 29.19 26.12
CA GLU A 210 28.15 29.72 26.19
C GLU A 210 27.24 29.19 25.06
N GLU A 211 26.10 28.62 25.48
CA GLU A 211 24.87 28.38 24.71
C GLU A 211 24.76 27.19 23.72
N HIS A 212 25.06 25.94 24.12
CA HIS A 212 24.60 24.75 23.35
C HIS A 212 23.55 23.87 24.07
N GLY A 213 22.77 24.45 24.99
CA GLY A 213 21.72 23.75 25.75
C GLY A 213 20.29 24.34 25.68
N LYS A 214 20.00 25.34 24.82
CA LYS A 214 18.68 26.00 24.82
C LYS A 214 17.70 25.30 23.87
N LYS A 215 16.59 24.78 24.43
CA LYS A 215 15.40 24.25 23.71
C LYS A 215 15.18 25.05 22.43
N LYS A 216 15.03 24.39 21.27
CA LYS A 216 14.81 25.04 19.95
C LYS A 216 13.75 26.14 20.09
N LYS A 217 14.18 27.40 20.20
CA LYS A 217 13.26 28.54 20.32
C LYS A 217 12.31 28.48 19.13
N ARG A 218 10.99 28.53 19.40
CA ARG A 218 9.97 28.50 18.35
C ARG A 218 10.33 29.60 17.34
N LYS A 219 10.41 29.23 16.06
CA LYS A 219 10.66 30.21 14.99
C LYS A 219 9.60 31.31 15.11
N ILE A 220 10.06 32.55 15.11
CA ILE A 220 9.20 33.74 15.17
C ILE A 220 8.21 33.66 14.00
N SER A 221 6.98 34.13 14.19
CA SER A 221 6.00 34.11 13.10
C SER A 221 6.46 34.99 11.96
N LYS A 222 6.17 34.57 10.72
CA LYS A 222 6.61 35.28 9.51
C LYS A 222 6.05 36.70 9.40
N LEU A 223 4.96 36.99 10.11
CA LEU A 223 4.38 38.33 10.26
C LEU A 223 5.26 39.23 11.12
N LYS A 224 5.72 38.73 12.27
CA LYS A 224 6.66 39.44 13.15
C LYS A 224 8.03 39.65 12.48
N GLU A 225 8.46 38.72 11.62
CA GLU A 225 9.65 38.93 10.79
C GLU A 225 9.45 40.05 9.76
N LEU A 226 8.25 40.17 9.18
CA LEU A 226 7.91 41.22 8.23
C LEU A 226 7.86 42.59 8.91
N GLU A 227 7.27 42.67 10.10
CA GLU A 227 7.25 43.89 10.92
C GLU A 227 8.67 44.37 11.22
N LYS A 228 9.52 43.48 11.75
CA LYS A 228 10.93 43.78 12.01
C LYS A 228 11.69 44.19 10.75
N ALA A 229 11.44 43.53 9.62
CA ALA A 229 12.07 43.89 8.35
C ALA A 229 11.66 45.29 7.87
N LYS A 230 10.41 45.71 8.10
CA LYS A 230 9.94 47.06 7.79
C LYS A 230 10.52 48.11 8.73
N GLU A 231 10.51 47.84 10.03
CA GLU A 231 11.13 48.72 11.04
C GLU A 231 12.61 48.96 10.73
N LEU A 232 13.32 47.92 10.30
CA LEU A 232 14.72 48.03 9.87
C LEU A 232 14.89 48.77 8.53
N GLU A 233 13.89 48.74 7.65
CA GLU A 233 13.89 49.53 6.41
C GLU A 233 13.64 51.02 6.72
N GLU A 234 12.74 51.31 7.64
CA GLU A 234 12.41 52.66 8.11
C GLU A 234 13.60 53.28 8.85
N ALA A 235 14.20 52.57 9.81
CA ALA A 235 15.39 53.03 10.53
C ALA A 235 16.64 53.22 9.65
N LYS A 236 16.67 52.64 8.44
CA LYS A 236 17.74 52.86 7.45
C LYS A 236 17.51 54.12 6.60
N LYS A 237 16.27 54.62 6.53
CA LYS A 237 15.91 55.82 5.75
C LYS A 237 16.20 57.13 6.49
N ASP A 238 16.46 57.07 7.80
CA ASP A 238 16.82 58.25 8.59
C ASP A 238 18.17 58.87 8.13
N PRO A 239 18.24 60.19 7.85
CA PRO A 239 19.40 60.80 7.20
C PRO A 239 20.67 60.83 8.07
N GLU A 240 20.54 60.96 9.40
CA GLU A 240 21.69 61.06 10.30
C GLU A 240 22.16 59.70 10.84
N LYS A 241 21.21 58.83 11.20
CA LYS A 241 21.49 57.55 11.88
C LYS A 241 21.40 56.35 10.94
N GLY A 242 20.74 56.49 9.78
CA GLY A 242 20.48 55.39 8.85
C GLY A 242 21.76 54.77 8.29
N GLY A 243 22.79 55.58 8.00
CA GLY A 243 24.09 55.07 7.53
C GLY A 243 24.78 54.18 8.57
N VAL A 244 24.76 54.59 9.84
CA VAL A 244 25.36 53.82 10.94
C VAL A 244 24.55 52.56 11.25
N ILE A 245 23.22 52.66 11.25
CA ILE A 245 22.31 51.52 11.47
C ILE A 245 22.45 50.51 10.34
N SER A 246 22.52 50.96 9.09
CA SER A 246 22.71 50.10 7.92
C SER A 246 24.03 49.32 8.00
N LYS A 247 25.14 50.00 8.32
CA LYS A 247 26.44 49.35 8.53
C LYS A 247 26.39 48.34 9.68
N LYS A 248 25.87 48.73 10.86
CA LYS A 248 25.74 47.81 12.01
C LYS A 248 24.91 46.57 11.66
N HIS A 249 23.82 46.76 10.93
CA HIS A 249 22.95 45.67 10.51
C HIS A 249 23.61 44.77 9.45
N SER A 250 24.36 45.33 8.49
CA SER A 250 25.04 44.53 7.47
C SER A 250 26.13 43.65 8.08
N TRP A 251 26.92 44.18 9.02
CA TRP A 251 27.93 43.41 9.76
C TRP A 251 27.29 42.33 10.65
N LYS A 252 26.20 42.63 11.35
CA LYS A 252 25.42 41.64 12.12
C LYS A 252 24.83 40.53 11.24
N ALA A 253 24.34 40.89 10.05
CA ALA A 253 23.80 39.92 9.11
C ALA A 253 24.92 39.05 8.50
N ALA A 254 26.09 39.62 8.21
CA ALA A 254 27.25 38.89 7.70
C ALA A 254 27.80 37.89 8.73
N THR A 255 27.96 38.31 9.98
CA THR A 255 28.37 37.44 11.10
C THR A 255 27.36 36.32 11.33
N SER A 256 26.06 36.62 11.33
CA SER A 256 25.01 35.60 11.47
C SER A 256 24.99 34.60 10.31
N ARG A 257 25.27 35.05 9.08
CA ARG A 257 25.40 34.18 7.90
C ARG A 257 26.65 33.30 7.97
N ALA A 258 27.78 33.85 8.43
CA ALA A 258 29.02 33.10 8.65
C ALA A 258 28.84 32.03 9.73
N ALA A 259 28.06 32.32 10.77
CA ALA A 259 27.62 31.35 11.78
C ALA A 259 26.60 30.30 11.27
N GLY A 260 26.19 30.37 9.99
CA GLY A 260 25.26 29.42 9.37
C GLY A 260 23.77 29.71 9.58
N ILE A 261 23.41 30.84 10.19
CA ILE A 261 22.01 31.23 10.41
C ILE A 261 21.43 31.86 9.14
N LYS A 262 20.29 31.35 8.68
CA LYS A 262 19.58 31.89 7.50
C LYS A 262 18.84 33.18 7.84
N VAL A 263 19.45 34.31 7.50
CA VAL A 263 18.90 35.65 7.70
C VAL A 263 17.84 35.98 6.64
N HIS A 264 16.64 36.40 7.05
CA HIS A 264 15.48 36.70 6.18
C HIS A 264 14.95 38.13 6.44
N ASP A 265 15.57 39.14 5.84
CA ASP A 265 15.27 40.54 6.17
C ASP A 265 14.49 41.29 5.06
N ASP A 266 14.19 40.63 3.94
CA ASP A 266 13.56 41.30 2.80
C ASP A 266 12.02 41.34 2.94
N PRO A 267 11.41 42.53 3.13
CA PRO A 267 9.97 42.63 3.37
C PRO A 267 9.15 42.17 2.15
N LYS A 268 9.68 42.37 0.94
CA LYS A 268 9.03 41.93 -0.32
C LYS A 268 8.93 40.40 -0.40
N LEU A 269 10.00 39.68 -0.06
CA LEU A 269 10.02 38.21 -0.09
C LEU A 269 9.18 37.60 1.03
N LEU A 270 9.16 38.23 2.21
CA LEU A 270 8.31 37.82 3.32
C LEU A 270 6.82 37.94 2.95
N LYS A 271 6.40 39.08 2.37
CA LYS A 271 5.05 39.28 1.82
C LYS A 271 4.68 38.24 0.76
N GLN A 272 5.57 37.96 -0.20
CA GLN A 272 5.31 36.95 -1.24
C GLN A 272 5.13 35.55 -0.65
N SER A 273 5.91 35.20 0.37
CA SER A 273 5.78 33.90 1.02
C SER A 273 4.49 33.79 1.82
N LEU A 274 4.03 34.86 2.47
CA LEU A 274 2.72 34.89 3.14
C LEU A 274 1.60 34.68 2.13
N LYS A 275 1.60 35.44 1.02
CA LYS A 275 0.64 35.26 -0.09
C LYS A 275 0.67 33.84 -0.66
N LYS A 276 1.85 33.22 -0.80
CA LYS A 276 1.96 31.81 -1.23
C LYS A 276 1.35 30.85 -0.21
N GLY A 277 1.51 31.13 1.09
CA GLY A 277 0.86 30.39 2.17
C GLY A 277 -0.66 30.50 2.10
N GLU A 278 -1.19 31.72 2.06
CA GLU A 278 -2.62 32.01 1.94
C GLU A 278 -3.25 31.32 0.73
N LYS A 279 -2.63 31.44 -0.46
CA LYS A 279 -3.10 30.73 -1.67
C LYS A 279 -3.13 29.22 -1.52
N ARG A 280 -2.16 28.63 -0.80
CA ARG A 280 -2.18 27.19 -0.51
C ARG A 280 -3.33 26.83 0.43
N HIS A 281 -3.57 27.65 1.45
CA HIS A 281 -4.68 27.46 2.38
C HIS A 281 -6.04 27.60 1.67
N GLN A 282 -6.22 28.62 0.81
CA GLN A 282 -7.42 28.80 -0.02
C GLN A 282 -7.68 27.56 -0.88
N LYS A 283 -6.68 27.10 -1.65
CA LYS A 283 -6.82 25.88 -2.47
C LYS A 283 -7.16 24.65 -1.65
N ASN A 284 -6.61 24.53 -0.44
CA ASN A 284 -6.93 23.40 0.44
C ASN A 284 -8.36 23.51 0.97
N ALA A 285 -8.82 24.72 1.32
CA ALA A 285 -10.17 24.97 1.79
C ALA A 285 -11.20 24.74 0.67
N GLU A 286 -10.94 25.21 -0.55
CA GLU A 286 -11.78 24.94 -1.73
C GLU A 286 -11.92 23.44 -1.99
N LYS A 287 -10.79 22.69 -2.03
CA LYS A 287 -10.82 21.23 -2.19
C LYS A 287 -11.58 20.52 -1.07
N TRP A 288 -11.54 21.06 0.14
CA TRP A 288 -12.29 20.50 1.25
C TRP A 288 -13.80 20.75 1.08
N LYS A 289 -14.19 21.96 0.67
CA LYS A 289 -15.58 22.29 0.31
C LYS A 289 -16.08 21.41 -0.82
N GLU A 290 -15.32 21.25 -1.90
CA GLU A 290 -15.66 20.37 -3.02
C GLU A 290 -15.92 18.93 -2.55
N ARG A 291 -15.10 18.39 -1.64
CA ARG A 291 -15.29 17.04 -1.08
C ARG A 291 -16.56 16.92 -0.24
N ILE A 292 -16.86 17.94 0.56
CA ILE A 292 -18.10 17.98 1.33
C ILE A 292 -19.29 18.02 0.37
N GLU A 293 -19.25 18.90 -0.63
CA GLU A 293 -20.30 19.02 -1.64
C GLU A 293 -20.50 17.72 -2.42
N THR A 294 -19.44 17.03 -2.85
CA THR A 294 -19.59 15.73 -3.52
C THR A 294 -20.22 14.70 -2.58
N GLN A 295 -19.83 14.66 -1.31
CA GLN A 295 -20.47 13.78 -0.34
C GLN A 295 -21.95 14.10 -0.16
N HIS A 296 -22.34 15.37 -0.08
CA HIS A 296 -23.74 15.80 0.00
C HIS A 296 -24.52 15.45 -1.26
N LYS A 297 -23.95 15.66 -2.46
CA LYS A 297 -24.56 15.26 -3.74
C LYS A 297 -24.80 13.76 -3.79
N MET A 298 -23.80 12.94 -3.44
CA MET A 298 -23.94 11.48 -3.40
C MET A 298 -25.01 11.02 -2.40
N LYS A 299 -25.12 11.68 -1.24
CA LYS A 299 -26.20 11.41 -0.27
C LYS A 299 -27.57 11.79 -0.84
N ALA A 300 -27.69 12.97 -1.46
CA ALA A 300 -28.91 13.46 -2.07
C ALA A 300 -29.38 12.56 -3.22
N GLU A 301 -28.47 12.14 -4.11
CA GLU A 301 -28.77 11.20 -5.20
C GLU A 301 -29.27 9.85 -4.70
N LYS A 302 -28.64 9.30 -3.64
CA LYS A 302 -29.12 8.07 -3.00
C LYS A 302 -30.53 8.26 -2.44
N GLN A 303 -30.79 9.40 -1.80
CA GLN A 303 -32.11 9.71 -1.26
C GLN A 303 -33.16 9.90 -2.37
N GLN A 304 -32.80 10.56 -3.48
CA GLN A 304 -33.66 10.70 -4.65
C GLN A 304 -33.95 9.35 -5.32
N LYS A 305 -32.97 8.44 -5.40
CA LYS A 305 -33.20 7.08 -5.90
C LYS A 305 -34.19 6.32 -5.01
N ARG A 306 -34.06 6.45 -3.69
CA ARG A 306 -35.00 5.86 -2.73
C ARG A 306 -36.41 6.43 -2.90
N SER A 307 -36.55 7.75 -2.98
CA SER A 307 -37.86 8.39 -3.16
C SER A 307 -38.50 7.99 -4.48
N LYS A 308 -37.74 7.94 -5.58
CA LYS A 308 -38.20 7.45 -6.89
C LYS A 308 -38.65 5.99 -6.84
N ASN A 309 -37.89 5.11 -6.17
CA ASN A 309 -38.28 3.70 -6.02
C ASN A 309 -39.54 3.54 -5.15
N ILE A 310 -39.70 4.34 -4.10
CA ILE A 310 -40.91 4.35 -3.27
C ILE A 310 -42.10 4.85 -4.08
N ALA A 311 -41.95 5.95 -4.80
CA ALA A 311 -42.98 6.50 -5.70
C ALA A 311 -43.38 5.46 -6.76
N GLY A 312 -42.42 4.83 -7.43
CA GLY A 312 -42.67 3.76 -8.39
C GLY A 312 -43.41 2.57 -7.78
N ARG A 313 -43.09 2.14 -6.55
CA ARG A 313 -43.87 1.11 -5.84
C ARG A 313 -45.30 1.55 -5.54
N ILE A 314 -45.50 2.81 -5.17
CA ILE A 314 -46.83 3.38 -4.91
C ILE A 314 -47.64 3.42 -6.21
N GLU A 315 -47.04 3.89 -7.32
CA GLU A 315 -47.66 3.92 -8.64
C GLU A 315 -48.01 2.52 -9.14
N GLN A 316 -47.10 1.55 -9.04
CA GLN A 316 -47.39 0.15 -9.38
C GLN A 316 -48.56 -0.42 -8.57
N LYS A 317 -48.66 -0.10 -7.26
CA LYS A 317 -49.81 -0.49 -6.44
C LYS A 317 -51.10 0.18 -6.91
N LYS A 318 -51.06 1.46 -7.33
CA LYS A 318 -52.21 2.17 -7.91
C LYS A 318 -52.62 1.53 -9.24
N MET A 319 -51.68 1.30 -10.16
CA MET A 319 -51.93 0.66 -11.45
C MET A 319 -52.51 -0.75 -11.28
N ARG A 320 -51.95 -1.58 -10.40
CA ARG A 320 -52.53 -2.91 -10.09
C ARG A 320 -53.97 -2.83 -9.54
N ARG A 321 -54.31 -1.78 -8.79
CA ARG A 321 -55.70 -1.56 -8.31
C ARG A 321 -56.61 -1.15 -9.47
N ILE A 322 -56.12 -0.29 -10.37
CA ILE A 322 -56.83 0.14 -11.58
C ILE A 322 -57.04 -1.06 -12.51
N GLU A 323 -55.99 -1.80 -12.85
CA GLU A 323 -56.05 -3.03 -13.67
C GLU A 323 -57.01 -4.07 -13.08
N LYS A 324 -57.03 -4.26 -11.75
CA LYS A 324 -58.00 -5.16 -11.11
C LYS A 324 -59.43 -4.66 -11.27
N ARG A 325 -59.66 -3.35 -11.21
CA ARG A 325 -60.98 -2.75 -11.43
C ARG A 325 -61.40 -2.88 -12.90
N GLU A 326 -60.52 -2.58 -13.83
CA GLU A 326 -60.75 -2.73 -15.27
C GLU A 326 -60.97 -4.20 -15.66
N LYS A 327 -60.14 -5.13 -15.16
CA LYS A 327 -60.36 -6.57 -15.38
C LYS A 327 -61.69 -7.06 -14.80
N LYS A 328 -62.16 -6.50 -13.68
CA LYS A 328 -63.49 -6.82 -13.14
C LYS A 328 -64.61 -6.22 -14.00
N LEU A 329 -64.41 -5.02 -14.55
CA LEU A 329 -65.35 -4.36 -15.44
C LEU A 329 -65.46 -5.09 -16.80
N MET A 330 -64.33 -5.58 -17.31
CA MET A 330 -64.21 -6.28 -18.60
C MET A 330 -64.40 -7.80 -18.51
N ARG A 331 -64.62 -8.36 -17.31
CA ARG A 331 -64.82 -9.81 -17.15
C ARG A 331 -66.20 -10.19 -17.71
N PRO A 332 -66.30 -11.05 -18.73
CA PRO A 332 -67.60 -11.47 -19.26
C PRO A 332 -68.33 -12.25 -18.17
N GLY A 333 -69.37 -11.64 -17.58
CA GLY A 333 -70.33 -12.34 -16.72
C GLY A 333 -71.42 -12.99 -17.57
N PHE A 334 -72.41 -13.59 -16.89
CA PHE A 334 -73.60 -14.20 -17.52
C PHE A 334 -74.41 -13.21 -18.39
N GLU A 335 -74.26 -11.90 -18.19
CA GLU A 335 -74.94 -10.84 -18.94
C GLU A 335 -74.04 -10.07 -19.93
N GLY A 336 -72.79 -10.52 -20.15
CA GLY A 336 -71.84 -9.82 -21.01
C GLY A 336 -71.15 -8.60 -20.39
N PRO A 337 -70.34 -7.83 -21.17
CA PRO A 337 -69.62 -6.66 -20.68
C PRO A 337 -70.59 -5.58 -20.15
N LYS A 338 -70.32 -5.04 -18.95
CA LYS A 338 -71.19 -4.03 -18.35
C LYS A 338 -71.01 -2.68 -19.05
N GLN A 339 -71.88 -2.39 -20.01
CA GLN A 339 -71.93 -1.12 -20.73
C GLN A 339 -72.58 -0.04 -19.83
N GLY A 340 -71.81 0.48 -18.86
CA GLY A 340 -72.21 1.63 -18.05
C GLY A 340 -72.99 1.33 -16.75
N TYR A 341 -73.08 2.36 -15.91
CA TYR A 341 -73.91 2.37 -14.70
C TYR A 341 -75.31 2.85 -15.08
N ILE A 342 -76.35 2.14 -14.64
CA ILE A 342 -77.77 2.40 -14.97
C ILE A 342 -78.28 3.77 -14.43
N ASN A 343 -77.47 4.49 -13.64
CA ASN A 343 -77.86 5.74 -12.96
C ASN A 343 -77.48 7.05 -13.69
N GLU A 344 -77.02 7.03 -14.94
CA GLU A 344 -76.74 8.29 -15.69
C GLU A 344 -77.97 8.88 -16.39
N GLY A 345 -79.18 8.49 -15.99
CA GLY A 345 -80.44 8.92 -16.59
C GLY A 345 -81.52 9.30 -15.58
N SER A 346 -81.22 10.13 -14.58
CA SER A 346 -82.20 11.02 -13.92
C SER A 346 -81.51 11.96 -12.92
N THR A 347 -81.16 13.16 -13.36
CA THR A 347 -81.35 14.47 -12.69
C THR A 347 -80.56 15.54 -13.41
#